data_AF-A0A947RZ45-F1
#
_entry.id   AF-A0A947RZ45-F1
#
_cell.length_a   1.000
_cell.length_b   1.000
_cell.length_c   1.000
_cell.angle_alpha   90.00
_cell.angle_beta   90.00
_cell.angle_gamma   90.00
#
_symmetry.space_group_name_H-M   'P 1'
#
loop_
_entity.id
_entity.type
_entity.pdbx_description
1 polymer ?
#
loop_
_entity_poly.entity_id
_entity_poly.type
_entity_poly.pdbx_seq_one_letter_code
_entity_poly.pdbx_strand_id
1 'polypeptide(L)'
;MNARIVVTGLGVVSSIGTGKNIFWKNLLKGRSGIRKVSLFNTKLSRTHHAGEIKETFRADEHREKRRTTRFLLKSVRLAEKDAKLDLASFEDLQVGMITGSGKADIRFFEEINERRVTRGKERLEAKDF
;
A
#
# COMPACT_ATOMS: atom_id res chain seq x y z
N MET A 1 9.79 -28.07 21.21
CA MET A 1 8.70 -27.26 21.82
C MET A 1 8.02 -26.49 20.71
N ASN A 2 6.69 -26.52 20.63
CA ASN A 2 5.95 -25.65 19.70
C ASN A 2 5.81 -24.28 20.33
N ALA A 3 6.39 -23.25 19.70
CA ALA A 3 6.19 -21.88 20.13
C ALA A 3 4.72 -21.47 19.89
N ARG A 4 4.11 -20.80 20.88
CA ARG A 4 2.78 -20.20 20.71
C ARG A 4 2.94 -18.89 19.94
N ILE A 5 2.21 -18.78 18.83
CA ILE A 5 2.22 -17.59 17.98
C ILE A 5 1.01 -16.73 18.36
N VAL A 6 1.23 -15.42 18.49
CA VAL A 6 0.18 -14.44 18.82
C VAL A 6 0.27 -13.23 17.87
N VAL A 7 -0.86 -12.56 17.67
CA VAL A 7 -0.93 -11.30 16.92
C VAL A 7 -1.00 -10.15 17.91
N THR A 8 -0.01 -9.26 17.90
CA THR A 8 0.12 -8.15 18.86
C THR A 8 -0.32 -6.79 18.30
N GLY A 9 -0.37 -6.63 16.97
CA GLY A 9 -0.78 -5.38 16.35
C GLY A 9 -1.34 -5.58 14.94
N LEU A 10 -2.23 -4.67 14.55
CA LEU A 10 -2.88 -4.69 13.24
C LEU A 10 -2.77 -3.34 12.55
N GLY A 11 -2.35 -3.37 11.29
CA GLY A 11 -2.34 -2.23 10.38
C GLY A 11 -3.25 -2.51 9.20
N VAL A 12 -4.13 -1.56 8.88
CA VAL A 12 -5.08 -1.71 7.77
C VAL A 12 -5.12 -0.43 6.96
N VAL A 13 -4.99 -0.55 5.64
CA VAL A 13 -5.17 0.53 4.67
C VAL A 13 -6.11 0.01 3.60
N SER A 14 -7.30 0.59 3.48
CA SER A 14 -8.38 0.06 2.62
C SER A 14 -9.27 1.16 2.06
N SER A 15 -10.11 0.81 1.08
CA SER A 15 -11.10 1.72 0.48
C SER A 15 -12.22 2.14 1.44
N ILE A 16 -12.37 1.42 2.57
CA ILE A 16 -13.36 1.74 3.61
C ILE A 16 -12.71 2.32 4.87
N GLY A 17 -11.41 2.62 4.86
CA GLY A 17 -10.75 3.28 5.98
C GLY A 17 -9.30 2.88 6.17
N THR A 18 -8.54 3.83 6.71
CA THR A 18 -7.17 3.67 7.16
C THR A 18 -7.13 3.57 8.69
N GLY A 19 -6.45 2.56 9.22
CA GLY A 19 -6.40 2.22 10.64
C GLY A 19 -7.54 1.28 11.07
N LYS A 20 -7.21 0.36 11.99
CA LYS A 20 -8.11 -0.75 12.40
C LYS A 20 -9.46 -0.27 12.91
N ASN A 21 -9.52 0.82 13.67
CA ASN A 21 -10.76 1.31 14.28
C ASN A 21 -11.73 1.86 13.22
N ILE A 22 -11.22 2.64 12.26
CA ILE A 22 -12.06 3.22 11.19
C ILE A 22 -12.53 2.10 10.25
N PHE A 23 -11.60 1.23 9.85
CA PHE A 23 -11.91 0.05 9.04
C PHE A 23 -13.02 -0.79 9.68
N TRP A 24 -12.83 -1.20 10.94
CA TRP A 24 -13.78 -2.06 11.67
C TRP A 24 -15.15 -1.41 11.82
N LYS A 25 -15.18 -0.13 12.22
CA LYS A 25 -16.43 0.64 12.33
C LYS A 25 -17.18 0.71 11.01
N ASN A 26 -16.49 0.93 9.89
CA ASN A 26 -17.12 1.03 8.58
C ASN A 26 -17.57 -0.33 8.05
N LEU A 27 -16.80 -1.39 8.33
CA LEU A 27 -17.15 -2.77 8.02
C LEU A 27 -18.46 -3.19 8.72
N LEU A 28 -18.55 -3.00 10.04
CA LEU A 28 -19.75 -3.32 10.81
C LEU A 28 -21.00 -2.54 10.37
N LYS A 29 -20.80 -1.33 9.82
CA LYS A 29 -21.88 -0.49 9.28
C LYS A 29 -22.27 -0.83 7.84
N GLY A 30 -21.68 -1.86 7.23
CA GLY A 30 -21.95 -2.22 5.83
C GLY A 30 -21.55 -1.13 4.83
N ARG A 31 -20.59 -0.26 5.17
CA ARG A 31 -20.19 0.84 4.29
C ARG A 31 -19.36 0.30 3.12
N SER A 32 -19.89 0.44 1.91
CA SER A 32 -19.14 0.12 0.70
C SER A 32 -18.12 1.21 0.36
N GLY A 33 -16.90 0.78 0.03
CA GLY A 33 -15.83 1.63 -0.52
C GLY A 33 -15.81 1.74 -2.04
N ILE A 34 -16.73 1.04 -2.74
CA ILE A 34 -16.78 1.02 -4.21
C ILE A 34 -17.40 2.31 -4.74
N ARG A 35 -16.68 3.05 -5.57
CA ARG A 35 -17.13 4.32 -6.17
C ARG A 35 -16.63 4.41 -7.61
N LYS A 36 -17.09 5.43 -8.36
CA LYS A 36 -16.57 5.72 -9.70
C LYS A 36 -15.06 5.92 -9.63
N VAL A 37 -14.33 5.31 -10.56
CA VAL A 37 -12.88 5.47 -10.68
C VAL A 37 -12.55 6.94 -10.94
N SER A 38 -11.61 7.48 -10.16
CA SER A 38 -11.14 8.86 -10.27
C SER A 38 -9.66 8.95 -10.68
N LEU A 39 -8.92 7.84 -10.60
CA LEU A 39 -7.48 7.83 -10.83
C LEU A 39 -7.08 7.87 -12.31
N PHE A 40 -7.96 7.44 -13.21
CA PHE A 40 -7.73 7.42 -14.66
C PHE A 40 -9.05 7.41 -15.42
N ASN A 41 -8.99 7.72 -16.72
CA ASN A 41 -10.16 7.72 -17.60
C ASN A 41 -10.58 6.28 -17.92
N THR A 42 -11.80 5.92 -17.51
CA THR A 42 -12.35 4.57 -17.75
C THR A 42 -13.28 4.50 -18.96
N LYS A 43 -13.37 5.52 -19.82
CA LYS A 43 -14.33 5.56 -20.96
C LYS A 43 -14.30 4.31 -21.85
N LEU A 44 -13.13 3.70 -22.03
CA LEU A 44 -12.92 2.52 -22.87
C LEU A 44 -12.93 1.19 -22.06
N SER A 45 -13.15 1.25 -20.76
CA SER A 45 -13.18 0.07 -19.87
C SER A 45 -14.59 -0.50 -19.76
N ARG A 46 -14.71 -1.82 -19.54
CA ARG A 46 -16.00 -2.46 -19.23
C ARG A 46 -16.54 -2.11 -17.83
N THR A 47 -15.65 -1.69 -16.93
CA THR A 47 -15.97 -1.37 -15.53
C THR A 47 -15.50 0.03 -15.19
N HIS A 48 -16.37 0.83 -14.57
CA HIS A 48 -16.10 2.23 -14.20
C HIS A 48 -16.06 2.47 -12.68
N HIS A 49 -16.16 1.41 -11.87
CA HIS A 49 -16.20 1.48 -10.41
C HIS A 49 -15.08 0.65 -9.79
N ALA A 50 -14.46 1.16 -8.72
CA ALA A 50 -13.40 0.49 -7.97
C ALA A 50 -13.43 0.89 -6.49
N GLY A 51 -12.79 0.08 -5.65
CA GLY A 51 -12.50 0.41 -4.25
C GLY A 51 -11.22 1.22 -4.14
N GLU A 52 -11.26 2.50 -4.51
CA GLU A 52 -10.08 3.37 -4.41
C GLU A 52 -9.76 3.73 -2.95
N ILE A 53 -8.49 3.63 -2.57
CA ILE A 53 -8.00 4.15 -1.29
C ILE A 53 -7.74 5.65 -1.46
N LYS A 54 -8.48 6.48 -0.72
CA LYS A 54 -8.47 7.96 -0.79
C LYS A 54 -7.33 8.63 -0.01
N GLU A 55 -6.32 7.88 0.41
CA GLU A 55 -5.20 8.41 1.17
C GLU A 55 -4.31 9.28 0.27
N THR A 56 -4.02 10.51 0.70
CA THR A 56 -3.02 11.37 0.07
C THR A 56 -1.67 11.15 0.75
N PHE A 57 -0.69 10.66 -0.01
CA PHE A 57 0.70 10.64 0.45
C PHE A 57 1.31 12.00 0.16
N ARG A 58 1.85 12.68 1.18
CA ARG A 58 2.57 13.92 0.94
C ARG A 58 3.85 13.63 0.15
N ALA A 59 4.17 14.49 -0.81
CA ALA A 59 5.31 14.30 -1.71
C ALA A 59 6.67 14.44 -1.01
N ASP A 60 6.71 15.19 0.10
CA ASP A 60 7.89 15.44 0.95
C ASP A 60 8.20 14.28 1.90
N GLU A 61 7.20 13.47 2.28
CA GLU A 61 7.38 12.42 3.30
C GLU A 61 7.99 11.12 2.76
N HIS A 62 7.95 10.87 1.44
CA HIS A 62 8.29 9.54 0.90
C HIS A 62 9.07 9.61 -0.42
N ARG A 63 10.33 9.13 -0.41
CA ARG A 63 11.12 8.84 -1.63
C ARG A 63 10.51 7.72 -2.49
N GLU A 64 9.61 6.91 -1.93
CA GLU A 64 8.98 5.79 -2.60
C GLU A 64 7.85 6.25 -3.54
N LYS A 65 8.00 5.92 -4.83
CA LYS A 65 7.05 6.29 -5.88
C LYS A 65 5.93 5.26 -6.02
N ARG A 66 6.21 3.99 -5.75
CA ARG A 66 5.28 2.87 -5.90
C ARG A 66 4.17 2.99 -4.86
N ARG A 67 2.94 3.17 -5.33
CA ARG A 67 1.73 3.31 -4.52
C ARG A 67 1.49 2.06 -3.66
N THR A 68 1.75 0.87 -4.19
CA THR A 68 1.62 -0.39 -3.42
C THR A 68 2.57 -0.43 -2.22
N THR A 69 3.84 -0.09 -2.43
CA THR A 69 4.84 0.01 -1.35
C THR A 69 4.44 1.07 -0.32
N ARG A 70 3.91 2.22 -0.76
CA ARG A 70 3.42 3.25 0.17
C ARG A 70 2.26 2.76 1.05
N PHE A 71 1.32 1.98 0.51
CA PHE A 71 0.27 1.36 1.32
C PHE A 71 0.84 0.34 2.31
N LEU A 72 1.78 -0.49 1.87
CA LEU A 72 2.46 -1.46 2.73
C LEU A 72 3.17 -0.76 3.90
N LEU A 73 4.02 0.23 3.63
CA LEU A 73 4.75 0.98 4.66
C LEU A 73 3.81 1.68 5.65
N LYS A 74 2.72 2.28 5.16
CA LYS A 74 1.70 2.89 6.02
C LYS A 74 1.04 1.83 6.91
N SER A 75 0.71 0.66 6.36
CA SER A 75 0.12 -0.45 7.09
C SER A 75 1.07 -0.98 8.17
N VAL A 76 2.34 -1.17 7.84
CA VAL A 76 3.38 -1.59 8.79
C VAL A 76 3.48 -0.61 9.96
N ARG A 77 3.59 0.70 9.69
CA ARG A 77 3.63 1.73 10.75
C ARG A 77 2.39 1.74 11.65
N LEU A 78 1.21 1.47 11.08
CA LEU A 78 -0.02 1.33 11.87
C LEU A 78 0.04 0.09 12.77
N ALA A 79 0.55 -1.04 12.28
CA ALA A 79 0.70 -2.27 13.04
C ALA A 79 1.74 -2.13 14.16
N GLU A 80 2.90 -1.52 13.88
CA GLU A 80 3.95 -1.22 14.86
C GLU A 80 3.41 -0.38 16.01
N LYS A 81 2.70 0.70 15.68
CA LYS A 81 2.07 1.58 16.67
C LYS A 81 1.02 0.83 17.50
N ASP A 82 0.25 -0.05 16.87
CA ASP A 82 -0.79 -0.82 17.56
C ASP A 82 -0.21 -1.86 18.52
N ALA A 83 0.86 -2.53 18.11
CA ALA A 83 1.62 -3.46 18.92
C ALA A 83 2.47 -2.77 20.00
N LYS A 84 2.57 -1.43 19.96
CA LYS A 84 3.43 -0.62 20.83
C LYS A 84 4.88 -1.12 20.82
N LEU A 85 5.38 -1.45 19.62
CA LEU A 85 6.75 -1.91 19.47
C LEU A 85 7.72 -0.78 19.80
N ASP A 86 8.66 -1.06 20.70
CA ASP A 86 9.85 -0.25 20.90
C ASP A 86 10.96 -0.80 20.00
N LEU A 87 11.13 -0.20 18.83
CA LEU A 87 12.13 -0.64 17.86
C LEU A 87 13.57 -0.51 18.38
N ALA A 88 13.82 0.32 19.41
CA ALA A 88 15.13 0.41 20.04
C ALA A 88 15.49 -0.85 20.84
N SER A 89 14.49 -1.63 21.26
CA SER A 89 14.68 -2.87 22.03
C SER A 89 15.01 -4.11 21.18
N PHE A 90 15.19 -3.94 19.86
CA PHE A 90 15.25 -5.04 18.90
C PHE A 90 16.66 -5.59 18.65
N GLU A 91 17.69 -5.07 19.31
CA GLU A 91 19.10 -5.42 19.04
C GLU A 91 19.39 -6.93 19.10
N ASP A 92 18.72 -7.66 20.00
CA ASP A 92 18.89 -9.11 20.17
C ASP A 92 17.74 -9.96 19.60
N LEU A 93 16.79 -9.36 18.88
CA LEU A 93 15.62 -10.05 18.35
C LEU A 93 15.84 -10.55 16.91
N GLN A 94 15.44 -11.80 16.66
CA GLN A 94 15.30 -12.30 15.30
C GLN A 94 14.01 -11.74 14.67
N VAL A 95 14.15 -10.62 13.98
CA VAL A 95 13.04 -9.95 13.31
C VAL A 95 13.08 -10.24 11.82
N GLY A 96 11.97 -10.78 11.32
CA GLY A 96 11.76 -11.01 9.89
C GLY A 96 10.52 -10.28 9.39
N MET A 97 10.54 -9.90 8.10
CA MET A 97 9.37 -9.34 7.43
C MET A 97 9.03 -10.18 6.21
N ILE A 98 7.80 -10.67 6.16
CA ILE A 98 7.25 -11.35 4.99
C ILE A 98 6.18 -10.44 4.39
N THR A 99 6.36 -10.08 3.12
CA THR A 99 5.40 -9.26 2.38
C THR A 99 5.10 -9.90 1.04
N GLY A 100 3.91 -9.67 0.51
CA GLY A 100 3.49 -10.23 -0.76
C GLY A 100 2.50 -9.32 -1.47
N SER A 101 2.54 -9.33 -2.80
CA SER A 101 1.54 -8.70 -3.65
C SER A 101 1.25 -9.60 -4.84
N GLY A 102 -0.03 -9.73 -5.20
CA GLY A 102 -0.42 -10.53 -6.36
C GLY A 102 -0.01 -9.92 -7.70
N LYS A 103 0.12 -8.59 -7.77
CA LYS A 103 0.70 -7.88 -8.90
C LYS A 103 1.60 -6.75 -8.40
N ALA A 104 2.69 -6.51 -9.11
CA ALA A 104 3.55 -5.36 -8.84
C ALA A 104 2.82 -4.04 -9.22
N ASP A 105 3.46 -2.89 -9.00
CA ASP A 105 2.83 -1.59 -9.24
C ASP A 105 2.64 -1.32 -10.75
N ILE A 106 1.50 -1.78 -11.29
CA ILE A 106 1.22 -1.76 -12.73
C ILE A 106 1.34 -0.36 -13.31
N ARG A 107 0.86 0.67 -12.59
CA ARG A 107 0.92 2.05 -13.06
C ARG A 107 2.35 2.51 -13.25
N PHE A 108 3.23 2.16 -12.32
CA PHE A 108 4.65 2.47 -12.43
C PHE A 108 5.29 1.78 -13.64
N PHE A 109 4.94 0.53 -13.91
CA PHE A 109 5.43 -0.18 -15.11
C PHE A 109 4.89 0.43 -16.41
N GLU A 110 3.62 0.83 -16.44
CA GLU A 110 3.02 1.52 -17.59
C GLU A 110 3.75 2.84 -17.87
N GLU A 111 4.03 3.64 -16.83
CA GLU A 111 4.79 4.90 -16.95
C GLU A 111 6.23 4.69 -17.44
N ILE A 112 6.91 3.64 -16.97
CA ILE A 112 8.25 3.27 -17.47
C ILE A 112 8.18 2.86 -18.93
N ASN A 113 7.22 2.00 -19.28
CA ASN A 113 7.10 1.51 -20.64
C ASN A 113 6.76 2.65 -21.62
N GLU A 114 5.84 3.54 -21.25
CA GLU A 114 5.50 4.73 -22.02
C GLU A 114 6.73 5.63 -22.22
N ARG A 115 7.49 5.93 -21.15
CA ARG A 115 8.74 6.70 -21.25
C ARG A 115 9.74 6.03 -22.19
N ARG A 116 9.93 4.72 -22.08
CA ARG A 116 10.85 3.95 -22.92
C ARG A 116 10.46 4.00 -24.40
N VAL A 117 9.17 3.81 -24.69
CA VAL A 117 8.64 3.77 -26.07
C VAL A 117 8.66 5.17 -26.71
N THR A 118 8.32 6.21 -25.95
CA THR A 118 8.18 7.57 -26.50
C THR A 118 9.47 8.39 -26.47
N ARG A 119 10.41 8.10 -25.56
CA ARG A 119 11.62 8.92 -25.32
C ARG A 119 12.93 8.15 -25.41
N GLY A 120 12.89 6.85 -25.70
CA GLY A 120 14.06 5.99 -25.80
C GLY A 120 14.56 5.46 -24.45
N LYS A 121 15.28 4.34 -24.49
CA LYS A 121 15.79 3.62 -23.30
C LYS A 121 16.79 4.44 -22.47
N GLU A 122 17.47 5.40 -23.10
CA GLU A 122 18.50 6.26 -22.47
C GLU A 122 17.93 7.16 -21.37
N ARG A 123 16.60 7.31 -21.31
CA ARG A 123 15.87 8.11 -20.31
C ARG A 123 15.36 7.30 -19.10
N LEU A 124 15.70 6.01 -19.03
CA LEU A 124 15.41 5.18 -17.86
C LEU A 124 16.51 5.36 -16.80
N GLU A 125 16.12 5.37 -15.54
CA GLU A 125 17.04 5.49 -14.41
C GLU A 125 17.21 4.15 -13.68
N ALA A 126 18.31 3.96 -12.94
CA ALA A 126 18.53 2.72 -12.17
C ALA A 126 17.39 2.42 -11.18
N LYS A 127 16.74 3.46 -10.63
CA LYS A 127 15.58 3.35 -9.72
C LYS A 127 14.28 2.88 -10.40
N ASP A 128 14.26 2.81 -11.74
CA ASP A 128 13.13 2.28 -12.50
C ASP A 128 13.11 0.72 -12.47
N PHE A 129 14.20 0.09 -12.03
CA PHE A 129 14.33 -1.35 -11.79
C PHE A 129 14.27 -1.66 -10.28
#